data_AF-A0A818MRJ2-F1
#
_entry.id   AF-A0A818MRJ2-F1
#
_cell.length_a   1.000
_cell.length_b   1.000
_cell.length_c   1.000
_cell.angle_alpha   90.00
_cell.angle_beta   90.00
_cell.angle_gamma   90.00
#
_symmetry.space_group_name_H-M   'P 1'
#
loop_
_entity.id
_entity.type
_entity.pdbx_description
1 polymer ?
#
loop_
_entity_poly.entity_id
_entity_poly.type
_entity_poly.pdbx_seq_one_letter_code
_entity_poly.pdbx_strand_id
1 'polypeptide(L)'
;MDQEDCLKILYQQGKLEDDDCKEQVKRIIREGQADIHVDRALSFACQADVLKYCNDIPIGNRKQLQCLLSMGKSVTSQCRSILEKRRELWESMYNVHDVIELSNRVLSSPNYDHWARLILLFSSFIIIVAAIYCAHVRQPYPEIIMNDLK
;
A
#
# COMPACT_ATOMS: atom_id res chain seq x y z
N MET A 1 16.83 -23.58 -15.37
CA MET A 1 15.84 -22.53 -15.69
C MET A 1 14.56 -23.02 -15.06
N ASP A 2 14.17 -22.41 -13.95
CA ASP A 2 13.08 -22.92 -13.10
C ASP A 2 11.71 -22.72 -13.77
N GLN A 3 10.75 -23.60 -13.45
CA GLN A 3 9.41 -23.57 -14.05
C GLN A 3 8.68 -22.23 -13.81
N GLU A 4 8.98 -21.57 -12.69
CA GLU A 4 8.44 -20.25 -12.34
C GLU A 4 8.87 -19.14 -13.30
N ASP A 5 10.06 -19.24 -13.89
CA ASP A 5 10.58 -18.22 -14.81
C ASP A 5 9.87 -18.28 -16.16
N CYS A 6 9.49 -19.49 -16.61
CA CYS A 6 8.69 -19.68 -17.82
C CYS A 6 7.30 -19.03 -17.66
N LEU A 7 6.67 -19.23 -16.50
CA LEU A 7 5.34 -18.71 -16.21
C LEU A 7 5.30 -17.17 -16.18
N LYS A 8 6.33 -16.53 -15.61
CA LYS A 8 6.51 -15.07 -15.64
C LYS A 8 6.61 -14.52 -17.06
N ILE A 9 7.34 -15.20 -17.94
CA ILE A 9 7.48 -14.80 -19.36
C ILE A 9 6.15 -14.89 -20.09
N LEU A 10 5.38 -15.96 -19.90
CA LEU A 10 4.07 -16.14 -20.55
C LEU A 10 3.05 -15.09 -20.08
N TYR A 11 3.09 -14.72 -18.80
CA TYR A 11 2.30 -13.63 -18.25
C TYR A 11 2.67 -12.27 -18.88
N GLN A 12 3.97 -11.95 -18.96
CA GLN A 12 4.45 -10.70 -19.60
C GLN A 12 4.11 -10.61 -21.09
N GLN A 13 4.07 -11.75 -21.78
CA GLN A 13 3.73 -11.81 -23.21
C GLN A 13 2.22 -11.73 -23.46
N GLY A 14 1.38 -11.69 -22.43
CA GLY A 14 -0.08 -11.66 -22.57
C GLY A 14 -0.65 -12.92 -23.22
N LYS A 15 0.09 -14.04 -23.19
CA LYS A 15 -0.28 -15.31 -23.84
C LYS A 15 -1.19 -16.20 -23.01
N LEU A 16 -1.42 -15.83 -21.75
CA LEU A 16 -2.41 -16.49 -20.92
C LEU A 16 -3.77 -15.98 -21.37
N GLU A 17 -4.66 -16.86 -21.83
CA GLU A 17 -6.02 -16.47 -22.23
C GLU A 17 -6.99 -16.57 -21.05
N ASP A 18 -6.85 -17.62 -20.25
CA ASP A 18 -7.69 -17.92 -19.08
C ASP A 18 -7.46 -16.93 -17.92
N ASP A 19 -8.55 -16.32 -17.46
CA ASP A 19 -8.50 -15.27 -16.44
C ASP A 19 -8.25 -15.83 -15.03
N ASP A 20 -8.81 -16.99 -14.70
CA ASP A 20 -8.53 -17.67 -13.43
C ASP A 20 -7.04 -18.05 -13.34
N CYS A 21 -6.47 -18.59 -14.41
CA CYS A 21 -5.04 -18.89 -14.51
C CYS A 21 -4.19 -17.63 -14.34
N LYS A 22 -4.53 -16.51 -15.01
CA LYS A 22 -3.81 -15.23 -14.82
C LYS A 22 -3.82 -14.79 -13.36
N GLU A 23 -4.93 -14.95 -12.67
CA GLU A 23 -5.05 -14.57 -11.26
C GLU A 23 -4.18 -15.44 -10.35
N GLN A 24 -4.19 -16.78 -10.55
CA GLN A 24 -3.33 -17.69 -9.81
C GLN A 24 -1.84 -17.41 -10.08
N VAL A 25 -1.47 -17.16 -11.33
CA VAL A 25 -0.09 -16.81 -11.72
C VAL A 25 0.35 -15.51 -11.04
N LYS A 26 -0.53 -14.50 -11.05
CA LYS A 26 -0.28 -13.22 -10.37
C LYS A 26 -0.10 -13.42 -8.86
N ARG A 27 -0.90 -14.29 -8.22
CA ARG A 27 -0.73 -14.65 -6.81
C ARG A 27 0.62 -15.31 -6.55
N ILE A 28 0.99 -16.32 -7.34
CA ILE A 28 2.27 -17.03 -7.23
C ILE A 28 3.44 -16.06 -7.39
N ILE A 29 3.40 -15.16 -8.38
CA ILE A 29 4.51 -14.21 -8.57
C ILE A 29 4.55 -13.17 -7.43
N ARG A 30 3.40 -12.76 -6.84
CA ARG A 30 3.35 -11.85 -5.67
C ARG A 30 3.90 -12.49 -4.40
N GLU A 31 3.52 -13.73 -4.14
CA GLU A 31 3.95 -14.52 -2.99
C GLU A 31 5.42 -14.95 -3.14
N GLY A 32 5.85 -15.25 -4.38
CA GLY A 32 7.21 -15.62 -4.74
C GLY A 32 8.20 -14.45 -4.88
N GLN A 33 7.79 -13.21 -4.62
CA GLN A 33 8.75 -12.11 -4.57
C GLN A 33 9.63 -12.25 -3.32
N ALA A 34 10.80 -12.82 -3.52
CA ALA A 34 11.77 -13.07 -2.47
C ALA A 34 12.58 -11.81 -2.13
N ASP A 35 13.18 -11.81 -0.94
CA ASP A 35 14.10 -10.74 -0.55
C ASP A 35 15.40 -10.81 -1.39
N ILE A 36 16.15 -9.72 -1.43
CA ILE A 36 17.24 -9.51 -2.39
C ILE A 36 18.32 -10.60 -2.34
N HIS A 37 18.49 -11.24 -1.18
CA HIS A 37 19.46 -12.31 -0.95
C HIS A 37 19.07 -13.65 -1.61
N VAL A 38 17.78 -13.88 -1.89
CA VAL A 38 17.29 -15.12 -2.52
C VAL A 38 17.49 -15.07 -4.03
N ASP A 39 17.43 -13.87 -4.59
CA ASP A 39 17.53 -13.64 -6.02
C ASP A 39 18.98 -13.44 -6.44
N ARG A 40 19.58 -14.46 -7.04
CA ARG A 40 21.01 -14.44 -7.40
C ARG A 40 21.42 -13.22 -8.24
N ALA A 41 20.56 -12.79 -9.16
CA ALA A 41 20.87 -11.66 -10.04
C ALA A 41 20.80 -10.32 -9.30
N LEU A 42 19.80 -10.13 -8.43
CA LEU A 42 19.69 -8.94 -7.59
C LEU A 42 20.76 -8.91 -6.50
N SER A 43 20.99 -10.04 -5.83
CA SER A 43 22.02 -10.19 -4.81
C SER A 43 23.38 -9.75 -5.36
N PHE A 44 23.80 -10.30 -6.51
CA PHE A 44 25.10 -9.96 -7.09
C PHE A 44 25.22 -8.48 -7.52
N ALA A 45 24.18 -7.94 -8.17
CA ALA A 45 24.26 -6.57 -8.69
C ALA A 45 24.11 -5.49 -7.61
N CYS A 46 23.40 -5.79 -6.52
CA CYS A 46 23.05 -4.81 -5.49
C CYS A 46 23.75 -5.05 -4.14
N GLN A 47 24.60 -6.07 -3.99
CA GLN A 47 25.23 -6.42 -2.70
C GLN A 47 25.94 -5.23 -2.05
N ALA A 48 26.72 -4.48 -2.83
CA ALA A 48 27.43 -3.31 -2.34
C ALA A 48 26.47 -2.19 -1.90
N ASP A 49 25.37 -1.99 -2.61
CA ASP A 49 24.36 -0.99 -2.28
C ASP A 49 23.57 -1.37 -1.03
N VAL A 50 23.29 -2.67 -0.82
CA VAL A 50 22.66 -3.16 0.42
C VAL A 50 23.55 -2.86 1.62
N LEU A 51 24.84 -3.19 1.54
CA LEU A 51 25.79 -2.94 2.62
C LEU A 51 25.97 -1.43 2.91
N LYS A 52 25.84 -0.59 1.88
CA LYS A 52 26.03 0.85 2.01
C LYS A 52 24.79 1.58 2.55
N TYR A 53 23.60 1.19 2.09
CA TYR A 53 22.37 1.96 2.32
C TYR A 53 21.32 1.23 3.16
N CYS A 54 21.33 -0.10 3.17
CA CYS A 54 20.25 -0.92 3.73
C CYS A 54 20.76 -2.00 4.70
N ASN A 55 21.96 -1.83 5.27
CA ASN A 55 22.61 -2.84 6.11
C ASN A 55 21.85 -3.09 7.43
N ASP A 56 21.21 -2.06 7.97
CA ASP A 56 20.44 -2.15 9.22
C ASP A 56 19.05 -2.76 9.02
N ILE A 57 18.67 -3.06 7.77
CA ILE A 57 17.36 -3.61 7.45
C ILE A 57 17.41 -5.13 7.56
N PRO A 58 16.57 -5.74 8.41
CA PRO A 58 16.55 -7.18 8.59
C PRO A 58 16.10 -7.87 7.29
N ILE A 59 16.73 -9.01 7.05
CA ILE A 59 16.43 -9.90 5.93
C ILE A 59 14.99 -10.43 6.05
N GLY A 60 14.31 -10.55 4.92
CA GLY A 60 12.96 -11.06 4.78
C GLY A 60 11.92 -9.98 4.43
N ASN A 61 10.73 -10.44 4.04
CA ASN A 61 9.57 -9.59 3.72
C ASN A 61 9.87 -8.45 2.72
N ARG A 62 10.84 -8.64 1.82
CA ARG A 62 11.27 -7.65 0.81
C ARG A 62 11.73 -6.30 1.37
N LYS A 63 12.13 -6.24 2.64
CA LYS A 63 12.48 -4.96 3.28
C LYS A 63 13.74 -4.34 2.67
N GLN A 64 14.78 -5.13 2.41
CA GLN A 64 16.01 -4.63 1.79
C GLN A 64 15.77 -4.19 0.35
N LEU A 65 14.94 -4.93 -0.38
CA LEU A 65 14.49 -4.57 -1.72
C LEU A 65 13.73 -3.23 -1.73
N GLN A 66 12.79 -3.02 -0.81
CA GLN A 66 12.06 -1.74 -0.69
C GLN A 66 12.99 -0.57 -0.34
N CYS A 67 13.96 -0.82 0.55
CA CYS A 67 14.98 0.17 0.88
C CYS A 67 15.80 0.58 -0.36
N LEU A 68 16.26 -0.36 -1.19
CA LEU A 68 16.99 0.00 -2.40
C LEU A 68 16.13 0.74 -3.43
N LEU A 69 14.85 0.36 -3.56
CA LEU A 69 13.91 1.05 -4.44
C LEU A 69 13.71 2.52 -4.02
N SER A 70 13.71 2.82 -2.71
CA SER A 70 13.59 4.20 -2.22
C SER A 70 14.85 5.02 -2.47
N MET A 71 16.03 4.39 -2.53
CA MET A 71 17.30 5.06 -2.85
C MET A 71 17.38 5.53 -4.32
N GLY A 72 16.65 4.87 -5.23
CA GLY A 72 16.44 5.30 -6.62
C GLY A 72 17.73 5.54 -7.42
N LYS A 73 18.17 6.79 -7.52
CA LYS A 73 19.39 7.18 -8.25
C LYS A 73 20.69 7.07 -7.43
N SER A 74 20.59 6.82 -6.13
CA SER A 74 21.75 6.76 -5.22
C SER A 74 22.47 5.42 -5.26
N VAL A 75 21.80 4.36 -5.73
CA VAL A 75 22.40 3.04 -5.97
C VAL A 75 23.23 3.02 -7.24
N THR A 76 24.13 2.05 -7.34
CA THR A 76 24.96 1.84 -8.54
C THR A 76 24.13 1.66 -9.81
N SER A 77 24.71 2.00 -10.96
CA SER A 77 24.05 1.82 -12.27
C SER A 77 23.73 0.35 -12.56
N GLN A 78 24.60 -0.57 -12.11
CA GLN A 78 24.40 -2.00 -12.24
C GLN A 78 23.19 -2.47 -11.43
N CYS A 79 23.12 -2.11 -10.15
CA CYS A 79 21.95 -2.43 -9.31
C CYS A 79 20.66 -1.82 -9.88
N ARG A 80 20.71 -0.55 -10.32
CA ARG A 80 19.54 0.16 -10.86
C ARG A 80 18.91 -0.55 -12.05
N SER A 81 19.70 -0.93 -13.05
CA SER A 81 19.19 -1.58 -14.26
C SER A 81 18.46 -2.90 -13.98
N ILE A 82 18.94 -3.70 -13.02
CA ILE A 82 18.28 -4.95 -12.63
C ILE A 82 17.03 -4.67 -11.78
N LEU A 83 17.10 -3.68 -10.88
CA LEU A 83 15.94 -3.25 -10.09
C LEU A 83 14.80 -2.72 -10.97
N GLU A 84 15.10 -1.91 -11.98
CA GLU A 84 14.11 -1.39 -12.93
C GLU A 84 13.41 -2.51 -13.69
N LYS A 85 14.18 -3.46 -14.23
CA LYS A 85 13.64 -4.64 -14.92
C LYS A 85 12.73 -5.48 -14.02
N ARG A 86 13.08 -5.61 -12.73
CA ARG A 86 12.24 -6.32 -11.74
C ARG A 86 10.97 -5.54 -11.40
N ARG A 87 11.11 -4.23 -11.23
CA ARG A 87 10.02 -3.33 -10.84
C ARG A 87 8.92 -3.29 -11.89
N GLU A 88 9.27 -3.18 -13.16
CA GLU A 88 8.30 -3.20 -14.27
C GLU A 88 7.44 -4.47 -14.27
N LEU A 89 8.06 -5.63 -14.00
CA LEU A 89 7.34 -6.89 -13.86
C LEU A 89 6.34 -6.84 -12.69
N TRP A 90 6.74 -6.33 -11.53
CA TRP A 90 5.89 -6.28 -10.35
C TRP A 90 4.77 -5.23 -10.42
N GLU A 91 5.06 -4.05 -10.98
CA GLU A 91 4.07 -2.99 -11.19
C GLU A 91 2.98 -3.47 -12.16
N SER A 92 3.34 -4.22 -13.20
CA SER A 92 2.39 -4.86 -14.13
C SER A 92 1.46 -5.89 -13.45
N MET A 93 1.80 -6.36 -12.25
CA MET A 93 1.00 -7.31 -11.49
C MET A 93 0.15 -6.66 -10.39
N TYR A 94 0.21 -5.35 -10.20
CA TYR A 94 -0.66 -4.63 -9.25
C TYR A 94 -1.78 -3.93 -10.02
N ASN A 95 -2.85 -4.67 -10.37
CA ASN A 95 -4.08 -4.03 -10.87
C ASN A 95 -4.83 -3.38 -9.70
N VAL A 96 -5.23 -2.12 -9.86
CA VAL A 96 -6.07 -1.40 -8.89
C VAL A 96 -7.40 -2.15 -8.62
N HIS A 97 -7.87 -2.95 -9.58
CA HIS A 97 -9.01 -3.86 -9.40
C HIS A 97 -8.82 -4.85 -8.24
N ASP A 98 -7.60 -5.34 -8.06
CA ASP A 98 -7.25 -6.36 -7.06
C ASP A 98 -7.22 -5.78 -5.64
N VAL A 99 -6.83 -4.50 -5.50
CA VAL A 99 -6.92 -3.81 -4.20
C VAL A 99 -8.37 -3.47 -3.83
N ILE A 100 -9.23 -3.23 -4.83
CA ILE A 100 -10.67 -3.06 -4.62
C ILE A 100 -11.30 -4.38 -4.19
N GLU A 101 -10.89 -5.51 -4.77
CA GLU A 101 -11.36 -6.84 -4.38
C GLU A 101 -10.93 -7.23 -2.97
N LEU A 102 -9.67 -6.96 -2.59
CA LEU A 102 -9.22 -7.11 -1.20
C LEU A 102 -10.01 -6.21 -0.25
N SER A 103 -10.27 -4.96 -0.64
CA SER A 103 -11.06 -4.01 0.14
C SER A 103 -12.48 -4.52 0.39
N ASN A 104 -13.14 -5.05 -0.64
CA ASN A 104 -14.47 -5.64 -0.51
C ASN A 104 -14.49 -6.87 0.41
N ARG A 105 -13.44 -7.70 0.40
CA ARG A 105 -13.30 -8.84 1.32
C ARG A 105 -13.02 -8.40 2.77
N VAL A 106 -12.28 -7.31 2.96
CA VAL A 106 -12.03 -6.74 4.30
C VAL A 106 -13.28 -6.07 4.86
N LEU A 107 -14.00 -5.29 4.06
CA LEU A 107 -15.22 -4.60 4.44
C LEU A 107 -16.39 -5.57 4.71
N SER A 108 -16.44 -6.70 4.00
CA SER A 108 -17.43 -7.77 4.25
C SER A 108 -17.08 -8.68 5.43
N SER A 109 -15.90 -8.51 6.05
CA SER A 109 -15.52 -9.29 7.22
C SER A 109 -16.28 -8.82 8.48
N PRO A 110 -16.89 -9.73 9.26
CA PRO A 110 -17.56 -9.38 10.52
C PRO A 110 -16.61 -8.78 11.56
N ASN A 111 -15.30 -8.94 11.38
CA ASN A 111 -14.27 -8.33 12.23
C ASN A 111 -14.16 -6.80 12.06
N TYR A 112 -14.62 -6.22 10.95
CA TYR A 112 -14.60 -4.77 10.71
C TYR A 112 -15.88 -4.05 11.18
N ASP A 113 -17.00 -4.77 11.23
CA ASP A 113 -18.34 -4.20 11.46
C ASP A 113 -18.50 -3.51 12.84
N HIS A 114 -17.92 -4.08 13.91
CA HIS A 114 -18.07 -3.49 15.24
C HIS A 114 -17.30 -2.16 15.42
N TRP A 115 -16.11 -2.02 14.84
CA TRP A 115 -15.35 -0.76 14.90
C TRP A 115 -16.03 0.33 14.09
N ALA A 116 -16.59 0.00 12.92
CA ALA A 116 -17.35 0.95 12.11
C ALA A 116 -18.59 1.47 12.86
N ARG A 117 -19.33 0.56 13.52
CA ARG A 117 -20.48 0.93 14.37
C ARG A 117 -20.06 1.79 15.58
N LEU A 118 -18.96 1.48 16.25
CA LEU A 118 -18.44 2.28 17.35
C LEU A 118 -18.08 3.70 16.91
N ILE A 119 -17.36 3.85 15.80
CA ILE A 119 -16.95 5.17 15.27
C ILE A 119 -18.17 6.05 14.95
N LEU A 120 -19.23 5.48 14.37
CA LEU A 120 -20.49 6.19 14.09
C LEU A 120 -21.23 6.63 15.37
N LEU A 121 -21.20 5.79 16.41
CA LEU A 121 -21.79 6.15 17.71
C LEU A 121 -20.99 7.27 18.39
N PHE A 122 -19.66 7.20 18.37
CA PHE A 122 -18.81 8.24 18.94
C PHE A 122 -18.93 9.57 18.18
N SER A 123 -18.97 9.55 16.85
CA SER A 123 -19.08 10.78 16.06
C SER A 123 -20.41 11.48 16.28
N SER A 124 -21.53 10.74 16.32
CA SER A 124 -22.85 11.30 16.63
C SER A 124 -22.91 11.91 18.04
N PHE A 125 -22.34 11.23 19.04
CA PHE A 125 -22.26 11.75 20.41
C PHE A 125 -21.43 13.04 20.49
N ILE A 126 -20.27 13.09 19.83
CA ILE A 126 -19.42 14.29 19.78
C ILE A 126 -20.16 15.45 19.11
N ILE A 127 -20.88 15.21 18.01
CA ILE A 127 -21.67 16.24 17.32
C ILE A 127 -22.78 16.77 18.22
N ILE A 128 -23.48 15.89 18.95
CA ILE A 128 -24.55 16.28 19.89
C ILE A 128 -23.98 17.10 21.04
N VAL A 129 -22.87 16.68 21.65
CA VAL A 129 -22.22 17.41 22.74
C VAL A 129 -21.70 18.77 22.25
N ALA A 130 -21.10 18.83 21.06
CA ALA A 130 -20.68 20.08 20.45
C ALA A 130 -21.87 21.01 20.16
N ALA A 131 -23.00 20.47 19.68
CA ALA A 131 -24.22 21.24 19.46
C ALA A 131 -24.81 21.79 20.76
N ILE A 132 -24.85 20.99 21.83
CA ILE A 132 -25.31 21.42 23.16
C ILE A 132 -24.38 22.49 23.73
N TYR A 133 -23.07 22.29 23.64
CA TYR A 133 -22.08 23.27 24.10
C TYR A 133 -22.21 24.60 23.33
N CYS A 134 -22.33 24.54 22.01
CA CYS A 134 -22.57 25.71 21.17
C CYS A 134 -23.92 26.37 21.45
N ALA A 135 -24.95 25.61 21.84
CA ALA A 135 -26.25 26.16 22.25
C ALA A 135 -26.19 26.82 23.64
N HIS A 136 -25.41 26.26 24.58
CA HIS A 136 -25.25 26.81 25.93
C HIS A 136 -24.35 28.05 25.97
N VAL A 137 -23.31 28.10 25.13
CA VAL A 137 -22.46 29.28 24.93
C VAL A 137 -23.26 30.43 24.28
N ARG A 138 -24.41 30.14 23.66
CA ARG A 138 -25.29 31.09 22.99
C ARG A 138 -26.55 31.38 23.83
N GLN A 139 -26.38 31.72 25.11
CA GLN A 139 -27.37 32.46 25.91
C GLN A 139 -27.06 33.98 25.87
N PRO A 140 -28.06 34.85 26.10
CA PRO A 140 -28.45 35.93 25.20
C PRO A 140 -27.47 37.11 25.21
N TYR A 141 -27.23 37.70 24.03
CA TYR A 141 -26.68 39.04 23.96
C TYR A 141 -27.73 40.00 24.57
N PRO A 142 -27.37 40.88 25.51
CA PRO A 142 -28.31 41.84 26.07
C PRO A 142 -28.83 42.79 24.98
N GLU A 143 -30.10 43.15 25.10
CA GLU A 143 -30.96 43.93 24.20
C GLU A 143 -30.54 45.41 24.05
N ILE A 144 -29.24 45.73 23.92
CA ILE A 144 -28.72 47.10 24.03
C ILE A 144 -28.21 47.69 22.69
N ILE A 145 -28.03 46.90 21.62
CA ILE A 145 -27.52 47.40 20.33
C ILE A 145 -28.62 47.44 19.24
N MET A 146 -29.75 48.10 19.54
CA MET A 146 -30.75 48.49 18.53
C MET A 146 -31.30 49.92 18.72
N ASN A 147 -30.58 50.78 19.46
CA ASN A 147 -30.95 52.20 19.61
C ASN A 147 -29.89 53.20 19.12
N ASP A 148 -28.79 52.74 18.52
CA ASP A 148 -27.78 53.62 17.88
C ASP A 148 -27.96 53.72 16.35
N LEU A 149 -29.13 53.33 15.84
CA LEU A 149 -29.48 53.41 14.42
C LEU A 149 -30.84 54.09 14.21
N LYS A 150 -31.07 55.18 14.95
CA LYS A 150 -32.03 56.23 14.60
C LYS A 150 -31.54 57.61 15.02
#